data_AF-M0M830-F1
#
_entry.id   AF-M0M830-F1
#
_cell.length_a   1.000
_cell.length_b   1.000
_cell.length_c   1.000
_cell.angle_alpha   90.00
_cell.angle_beta   90.00
_cell.angle_gamma   90.00
#
_symmetry.space_group_name_H-M   'P 1'
#
loop_
_entity.id
_entity.type
_entity.pdbx_description
1 polymer ?
#
loop_
_entity_poly.entity_id
_entity_poly.type
_entity_poly.pdbx_seq_one_letter_code
_entity_poly.pdbx_strand_id
1 'polypeptide(L)'
;MTDDAPQNPDSGDETGEDPAPDTTVPEDVRTYDRFSKMDGARYERANEFLRDRTYITAREWAIARLCADFRTETGVEMTKIGDHLPELVPFMTDTYTPQAVNQARSAFEGKVRKAGATFLYGAMCDFFTAEDLDDVMYEATEVAKFLLEVEGVDLAFDDELAAEERISSTMREVRTQSAALRHDDLTCPHCGERFEPGETTDEASD
;
A
#
# COMPACT_ATOMS: atom_id res chain seq x y z
N MET A 1 82.29 -25.18 15.74
CA MET A 1 81.45 -24.20 16.48
C MET A 1 80.07 -24.25 15.86
N THR A 2 79.11 -24.71 16.67
CA THR A 2 77.63 -24.62 16.59
C THR A 2 76.95 -25.17 15.32
N ASP A 3 76.33 -26.35 15.34
CA ASP A 3 75.08 -26.81 15.99
C ASP A 3 73.77 -26.26 15.41
N ASP A 4 72.88 -27.24 15.18
CA ASP A 4 71.43 -27.25 15.23
C ASP A 4 70.56 -26.69 14.08
N ALA A 5 69.82 -27.61 13.47
CA ALA A 5 68.54 -27.34 12.84
C ALA A 5 67.44 -27.35 13.91
N PRO A 6 66.28 -26.74 13.64
CA PRO A 6 65.12 -27.63 13.56
C PRO A 6 64.16 -27.30 12.41
N GLN A 7 63.51 -28.36 11.95
CA GLN A 7 62.30 -28.33 11.13
C GLN A 7 61.14 -27.71 11.93
N ASN A 8 60.22 -27.01 11.24
CA ASN A 8 58.86 -26.87 11.72
C ASN A 8 57.88 -27.13 10.56
N PRO A 9 56.98 -28.13 10.68
CA PRO A 9 55.91 -28.39 9.74
C PRO A 9 54.61 -27.70 10.19
N ASP A 10 53.66 -27.65 9.26
CA ASP A 10 52.21 -27.58 9.48
C ASP A 10 51.61 -26.24 9.96
N SER A 11 50.68 -25.69 9.17
CA SER A 11 49.30 -25.40 9.62
C SER A 11 48.55 -24.58 8.57
N GLY A 12 47.39 -25.08 8.16
CA GLY A 12 46.26 -24.26 7.70
C GLY A 12 45.94 -24.33 6.22
N ASP A 13 45.48 -25.48 5.75
CA ASP A 13 44.53 -25.54 4.64
C ASP A 13 43.25 -24.84 5.12
N GLU A 14 43.06 -23.57 4.72
CA GLU A 14 41.82 -22.84 4.95
C GLU A 14 40.78 -23.39 3.96
N THR A 15 40.14 -24.50 4.35
CA THR A 15 38.88 -24.91 3.76
C THR A 15 37.88 -23.76 3.95
N GLY A 16 37.54 -23.11 2.84
CA GLY A 16 36.42 -22.18 2.78
C GLY A 16 35.14 -22.93 3.10
N GLU A 17 34.73 -22.88 4.36
CA GLU A 17 33.38 -23.22 4.77
C GLU A 17 32.46 -22.11 4.21
N ASP A 18 31.62 -22.47 3.24
CA ASP A 18 30.44 -21.67 2.90
C ASP A 18 29.64 -21.40 4.19
N PRO A 19 29.19 -20.16 4.45
CA PRO A 19 28.45 -19.86 5.66
C PRO A 19 27.17 -20.70 5.68
N ALA A 20 27.02 -21.52 6.71
CA ALA A 20 25.79 -22.26 6.96
C ALA A 20 24.59 -21.30 6.95
N PRO A 21 23.43 -21.70 6.39
CA PRO A 21 22.24 -20.85 6.39
C PRO A 21 21.92 -20.43 7.81
N ASP A 22 21.74 -19.12 8.01
CA ASP A 22 21.54 -18.53 9.33
C ASP A 22 20.23 -19.06 9.95
N THR A 23 20.34 -20.09 10.80
CA THR A 23 19.20 -20.78 11.43
C THR A 23 18.48 -19.90 12.46
N THR A 24 18.94 -18.66 12.67
CA THR A 24 18.35 -17.70 13.60
C THR A 24 17.11 -16.99 13.03
N VAL A 25 16.93 -16.99 11.70
CA VAL A 25 15.78 -16.32 11.05
C VAL A 25 14.57 -17.25 10.94
N PRO A 26 13.37 -16.85 11.41
CA PRO A 26 12.13 -17.62 11.27
C PRO A 26 11.84 -18.07 9.83
N GLU A 27 11.17 -19.21 9.65
CA GLU A 27 10.89 -19.78 8.32
C GLU A 27 9.97 -18.91 7.46
N ASP A 28 8.93 -18.34 8.07
CA ASP A 28 8.01 -17.40 7.42
C ASP A 28 8.71 -16.12 6.97
N VAL A 29 9.71 -15.64 7.72
CA VAL A 29 10.58 -14.54 7.31
C VAL A 29 11.48 -14.94 6.15
N ARG A 30 12.13 -16.11 6.25
CA ARG A 30 13.06 -16.61 5.19
C ARG A 30 12.35 -16.87 3.85
N THR A 31 11.08 -17.27 3.91
CA THR A 31 10.27 -17.55 2.73
C THR A 31 9.53 -16.31 2.21
N TYR A 32 9.57 -15.20 2.93
CA TYR A 32 8.92 -13.96 2.52
C TYR A 32 9.64 -13.35 1.32
N ASP A 33 8.94 -13.24 0.19
CA ASP A 33 9.55 -12.83 -1.07
C ASP A 33 8.95 -11.59 -1.74
N ARG A 34 7.92 -10.99 -1.13
CA ARG A 34 7.19 -9.82 -1.68
C ARG A 34 8.12 -8.64 -1.95
N PHE A 35 8.94 -8.28 -0.97
CA PHE A 35 9.90 -7.18 -1.09
C PHE A 35 11.33 -7.65 -1.36
N SER A 36 11.65 -8.94 -1.17
CA SER A 36 13.02 -9.44 -1.36
C SER A 36 13.49 -9.34 -2.82
N LYS A 37 12.55 -9.34 -3.78
CA LYS A 37 12.81 -9.16 -5.22
C LYS A 37 12.80 -7.69 -5.67
N MET A 38 12.60 -6.74 -4.76
CA MET A 38 12.73 -5.32 -5.10
C MET A 38 14.21 -4.94 -5.13
N ASP A 39 14.76 -4.86 -6.34
CA ASP A 39 16.07 -4.24 -6.53
C ASP A 39 16.02 -2.72 -6.28
N GLY A 40 17.19 -2.08 -6.24
CA GLY A 40 17.29 -0.63 -6.01
C GLY A 40 16.49 0.19 -7.02
N ALA A 41 16.43 -0.23 -8.29
CA ALA A 41 15.71 0.48 -9.34
C ALA A 41 14.19 0.36 -9.20
N ARG A 42 13.66 -0.81 -8.81
CA ARG A 42 12.24 -1.03 -8.53
C ARG A 42 11.81 -0.27 -7.27
N TYR A 43 12.67 -0.21 -6.27
CA TYR A 43 12.46 0.62 -5.09
C TYR A 43 12.42 2.12 -5.42
N GLU A 44 13.39 2.63 -6.17
CA GLU A 44 13.42 4.04 -6.57
C GLU A 44 12.15 4.43 -7.33
N ARG A 45 11.72 3.59 -8.28
CA ARG A 45 10.45 3.76 -9.00
C ARG A 45 9.24 3.76 -8.07
N ALA A 46 9.16 2.82 -7.13
CA ALA A 46 8.07 2.77 -6.16
C ALA A 46 8.05 4.00 -5.25
N ASN A 47 9.21 4.46 -4.80
CA ASN A 47 9.35 5.61 -3.92
C ASN A 47 9.01 6.94 -4.61
N GLU A 48 9.41 7.10 -5.88
CA GLU A 48 8.99 8.22 -6.73
C GLU A 48 7.48 8.19 -6.97
N PHE A 49 6.96 7.03 -7.39
CA PHE A 49 5.53 6.86 -7.65
C PHE A 49 4.66 7.16 -6.42
N LEU A 50 5.03 6.63 -5.25
CA LEU A 50 4.32 6.89 -3.99
C LEU A 50 4.34 8.37 -3.64
N ARG A 51 5.46 9.06 -3.86
CA ARG A 51 5.57 10.51 -3.62
C ARG A 51 4.66 11.31 -4.55
N ASP A 52 4.56 10.91 -5.81
CA ASP A 52 3.85 11.67 -6.83
C ASP A 52 2.33 11.42 -6.79
N ARG A 53 1.91 10.22 -6.39
CA ARG A 53 0.51 9.78 -6.48
C ARG A 53 -0.18 9.58 -5.15
N THR A 54 0.54 9.59 -4.04
CA THR A 54 -0.03 9.29 -2.72
C THR A 54 0.53 10.19 -1.62
N TYR A 55 -0.08 10.11 -0.44
CA TYR A 55 0.45 10.75 0.77
C TYR A 55 1.32 9.83 1.62
N ILE A 56 1.51 8.57 1.24
CA ILE A 56 2.25 7.58 2.01
C ILE A 56 3.71 7.52 1.54
N THR A 57 4.62 7.26 2.47
CA THR A 57 6.03 7.02 2.17
C THR A 57 6.26 5.55 1.81
N ALA A 58 7.35 5.25 1.09
CA ALA A 58 7.75 3.85 0.84
C ALA A 58 7.88 3.03 2.12
N ARG A 59 8.28 3.67 3.23
CA ARG A 59 8.39 3.03 4.54
C ARG A 59 7.05 2.64 5.14
N GLU A 60 6.11 3.58 5.15
CA GLU A 60 4.76 3.31 5.66
C GLU A 60 4.04 2.26 4.82
N TRP A 61 4.21 2.30 3.49
CA TRP A 61 3.68 1.29 2.58
C TRP A 61 4.21 -0.11 2.90
N ALA A 62 5.53 -0.28 2.94
CA ALA A 62 6.14 -1.59 3.20
C ALA A 62 5.76 -2.13 4.58
N ILE A 63 5.81 -1.30 5.62
CA ILE A 63 5.42 -1.72 6.98
C ILE A 63 3.92 -2.05 7.05
N ALA A 64 3.05 -1.27 6.41
CA ALA A 64 1.61 -1.57 6.36
C ALA A 64 1.35 -2.92 5.69
N ARG A 65 2.12 -3.27 4.65
CA ARG A 65 2.06 -4.59 4.04
C ARG A 65 2.54 -5.71 4.94
N LEU A 66 3.71 -5.56 5.58
CA LEU A 66 4.17 -6.55 6.57
C LEU A 66 3.15 -6.74 7.70
N CYS A 67 2.53 -5.67 8.18
CA CYS A 67 1.48 -5.75 9.19
C CYS A 67 0.19 -6.45 8.71
N ALA A 68 -0.06 -6.48 7.40
CA ALA A 68 -1.15 -7.26 6.82
C ALA A 68 -0.76 -8.74 6.66
N ASP A 69 0.45 -9.00 6.19
CA ASP A 69 0.96 -10.34 5.91
C ASP A 69 1.26 -11.14 7.20
N PHE A 70 1.82 -10.50 8.23
CA PHE A 70 2.14 -11.11 9.54
C PHE A 70 1.03 -10.89 10.59
N ARG A 71 -0.23 -10.85 10.14
CA ARG A 71 -1.39 -10.80 11.03
C ARG A 71 -1.78 -12.22 11.46
N THR A 72 -1.95 -12.41 12.75
CA THR A 72 -2.42 -13.65 13.39
C THR A 72 -3.79 -13.45 14.03
N GLU A 73 -4.36 -14.51 14.61
CA GLU A 73 -5.63 -14.43 15.35
C GLU A 73 -5.59 -13.44 16.52
N THR A 74 -4.43 -13.26 17.15
CA THR A 74 -4.26 -12.45 18.36
C THR A 74 -3.75 -11.03 18.08
N GLY A 75 -3.36 -10.71 16.85
CA GLY A 75 -2.89 -9.38 16.48
C GLY A 75 -1.86 -9.40 15.36
N VAL A 76 -0.96 -8.43 15.37
CA VAL A 76 0.14 -8.34 14.40
C VAL A 76 1.45 -8.59 15.14
N GLU A 77 2.34 -9.41 14.58
CA GLU A 77 3.63 -9.75 15.17
C GLU A 77 4.65 -8.60 15.02
N MET A 78 4.39 -7.46 15.67
CA MET A 78 5.20 -6.24 15.55
C MET A 78 6.68 -6.46 15.86
N THR A 79 6.98 -7.30 16.85
CA THR A 79 8.35 -7.67 17.21
C THR A 79 9.04 -8.44 16.11
N LYS A 80 8.37 -9.46 15.54
CA LYS A 80 8.92 -10.26 14.42
C LYS A 80 9.21 -9.38 13.20
N ILE A 81 8.26 -8.51 12.85
CA ILE A 81 8.43 -7.57 11.73
C ILE A 81 9.62 -6.65 11.97
N GLY A 82 9.73 -6.09 13.18
CA GLY A 82 10.77 -5.12 13.52
C GLY A 82 12.17 -5.72 13.59
N ASP A 83 12.30 -6.88 14.23
CA ASP A 83 13.58 -7.57 14.43
C ASP A 83 14.16 -8.11 13.12
N HIS A 84 13.30 -8.45 12.14
CA HIS A 84 13.70 -9.01 10.85
C HIS A 84 13.45 -8.08 9.66
N LEU A 85 13.34 -6.78 9.90
CA LEU A 85 13.01 -5.81 8.86
C LEU A 85 14.02 -5.80 7.69
N PRO A 86 15.34 -5.90 7.91
CA PRO A 86 16.32 -5.96 6.82
C PRO A 86 16.19 -7.21 5.94
N GLU A 87 15.77 -8.34 6.51
CA GLU A 87 15.51 -9.58 5.77
C GLU A 87 14.18 -9.49 5.00
N LEU A 88 13.16 -8.88 5.59
CA LEU A 88 11.84 -8.73 4.99
C LEU A 88 11.81 -7.66 3.88
N VAL A 89 12.56 -6.58 4.06
CA VAL A 89 12.57 -5.40 3.18
C VAL A 89 14.01 -4.92 3.00
N PRO A 90 14.74 -5.41 1.98
CA PRO A 90 16.20 -5.20 1.86
C PRO A 90 16.65 -3.73 1.76
N PHE A 91 15.77 -2.80 1.38
CA PHE A 91 16.07 -1.37 1.37
C PHE A 91 15.92 -0.70 2.75
N MET A 92 15.42 -1.42 3.76
CA MET A 92 15.40 -1.01 5.16
C MET A 92 16.50 -1.72 5.93
N THR A 93 17.69 -1.15 5.93
CA THR A 93 18.90 -1.79 6.49
C THR A 93 18.91 -1.90 8.02
N ASP A 94 18.04 -1.17 8.71
CA ASP A 94 17.98 -1.13 10.17
C ASP A 94 16.74 -1.88 10.70
N THR A 95 16.91 -2.57 11.83
CA THR A 95 15.79 -3.15 12.58
C THR A 95 14.96 -2.08 13.27
N TYR A 96 13.68 -2.38 13.46
CA TYR A 96 12.72 -1.46 14.06
C TYR A 96 12.23 -2.00 15.41
N THR A 97 12.03 -1.11 16.36
CA THR A 97 11.32 -1.49 17.59
C THR A 97 9.84 -1.79 17.27
N PRO A 98 9.15 -2.64 18.07
CA PRO A 98 7.72 -2.89 17.90
C PRO A 98 6.89 -1.59 17.87
N GLN A 99 7.27 -0.60 18.69
CA GLN A 99 6.65 0.72 18.69
C GLN A 99 6.83 1.45 17.35
N ALA A 100 8.01 1.39 16.74
CA ALA A 100 8.26 2.04 15.45
C ALA A 100 7.42 1.39 14.33
N VAL A 101 7.30 0.06 14.31
CA VAL A 101 6.43 -0.66 13.38
C VAL A 101 4.97 -0.22 13.56
N ASN A 102 4.48 -0.20 14.80
CA ASN A 102 3.11 0.22 15.09
C ASN A 102 2.84 1.70 14.73
N GLN A 103 3.82 2.58 14.91
CA GLN A 103 3.71 3.99 14.52
C GLN A 103 3.61 4.16 13.01
N ALA A 104 4.44 3.46 12.23
CA ALA A 104 4.37 3.51 10.78
C ALA A 104 3.02 2.99 10.25
N ARG A 105 2.54 1.86 10.81
CA ARG A 105 1.20 1.34 10.51
C ARG A 105 0.11 2.36 10.84
N SER A 106 0.15 2.95 12.04
CA SER A 106 -0.84 3.94 12.47
C SER A 106 -0.82 5.21 11.61
N ALA A 107 0.36 5.61 11.12
CA ALA A 107 0.50 6.74 10.22
C ALA A 107 -0.16 6.46 8.86
N PHE A 108 0.05 5.27 8.30
CA PHE A 108 -0.66 4.80 7.10
C PHE A 108 -2.19 4.83 7.32
N GLU A 109 -2.69 4.20 8.39
CA GLU A 109 -4.13 4.16 8.69
C GLU A 109 -4.72 5.58 8.88
N GLY A 110 -3.97 6.47 9.51
CA GLY A 110 -4.35 7.87 9.70
C GLY A 110 -4.48 8.63 8.38
N LYS A 111 -3.58 8.38 7.42
CA LYS A 111 -3.63 8.98 6.08
C LYS A 111 -4.82 8.47 5.28
N VAL A 112 -5.06 7.16 5.30
CA VAL A 112 -6.25 6.55 4.66
C VAL A 112 -7.54 7.15 5.22
N ARG A 113 -7.67 7.25 6.55
CA ARG A 113 -8.86 7.82 7.19
C ARG A 113 -9.09 9.27 6.78
N LYS A 114 -8.05 10.09 6.74
CA LYS A 114 -8.15 11.49 6.33
C LYS A 114 -8.53 11.63 4.86
N ALA A 115 -7.83 10.89 3.98
CA ALA A 115 -8.13 10.90 2.54
C ALA A 115 -9.57 10.47 2.26
N GLY A 116 -10.03 9.37 2.88
CA GLY A 116 -11.41 8.90 2.73
C GLY A 116 -12.45 9.90 3.24
N ALA A 117 -12.20 10.54 4.39
CA ALA A 117 -13.09 11.58 4.91
C ALA A 117 -13.16 12.80 3.97
N THR A 118 -12.03 13.26 3.44
CA THR A 118 -11.96 14.38 2.50
C THR A 118 -12.63 14.04 1.16
N PHE A 119 -12.39 12.84 0.64
CA PHE A 119 -13.01 12.35 -0.59
C PHE A 119 -14.53 12.30 -0.45
N LEU A 120 -15.04 11.62 0.60
CA LEU A 120 -16.48 11.50 0.82
C LEU A 120 -17.14 12.86 1.06
N TYR A 121 -16.48 13.77 1.79
CA TYR A 121 -16.99 15.13 1.95
C TYR A 121 -17.15 15.83 0.59
N GLY A 122 -16.15 15.76 -0.29
CA GLY A 122 -16.25 16.35 -1.63
C GLY A 122 -17.34 15.69 -2.49
N ALA A 123 -17.42 14.36 -2.47
CA ALA A 123 -18.46 13.61 -3.17
C ALA A 123 -19.88 13.96 -2.65
N MET A 124 -20.03 14.19 -1.35
CA MET A 124 -21.29 14.55 -0.68
C MET A 124 -21.65 16.04 -0.79
N CYS A 125 -20.75 16.91 -1.27
CA CYS A 125 -20.99 18.36 -1.39
C CYS A 125 -21.07 18.86 -2.85
N ASP A 126 -21.19 17.96 -3.83
CA ASP A 126 -21.17 18.26 -5.28
C ASP A 126 -19.93 19.06 -5.71
N PHE A 127 -18.80 18.83 -5.04
CA PHE A 127 -17.52 19.37 -5.52
C PHE A 127 -17.03 18.61 -6.76
N PHE A 128 -17.57 17.42 -6.99
CA PHE A 128 -17.25 16.53 -8.09
C PHE A 128 -18.53 16.13 -8.84
N THR A 129 -18.51 16.25 -10.16
CA THR A 129 -19.54 15.73 -11.06
C THR A 129 -19.47 14.18 -11.14
N ALA A 130 -20.29 13.55 -11.99
CA ALA A 130 -20.27 12.09 -12.15
C ALA A 130 -18.95 11.66 -12.80
N GLU A 131 -18.61 12.39 -13.84
CA GLU A 131 -17.39 12.24 -14.60
C GLU A 131 -16.16 12.47 -13.70
N ASP A 132 -16.14 13.54 -12.89
CA ASP A 132 -15.01 13.78 -11.98
C ASP A 132 -14.83 12.66 -10.93
N LEU A 133 -15.93 12.07 -10.43
CA LEU A 133 -15.85 10.93 -9.52
C LEU A 133 -15.37 9.67 -10.23
N ASP A 134 -15.82 9.41 -11.45
CA ASP A 134 -15.35 8.30 -12.27
C ASP A 134 -13.84 8.45 -12.56
N ASP A 135 -13.37 9.66 -12.88
CA ASP A 135 -11.95 9.97 -13.10
C ASP A 135 -11.10 9.74 -11.85
N VAL A 136 -11.55 10.22 -10.68
CA VAL A 136 -10.85 9.98 -9.40
C VAL A 136 -10.75 8.48 -9.11
N MET A 137 -11.81 7.72 -9.39
CA MET A 137 -11.83 6.28 -9.15
C MET A 137 -10.98 5.49 -10.13
N TYR A 138 -10.95 5.91 -11.39
CA TYR A 138 -10.04 5.36 -12.39
C TYR A 138 -8.59 5.59 -11.95
N GLU A 139 -8.21 6.83 -11.63
CA GLU A 139 -6.85 7.13 -11.17
C GLU A 139 -6.47 6.36 -9.90
N ALA A 140 -7.37 6.31 -8.90
CA ALA A 140 -7.12 5.58 -7.67
C ALA A 140 -6.93 4.07 -7.91
N THR A 141 -7.67 3.51 -8.86
CA THR A 141 -7.58 2.09 -9.22
C THR A 141 -6.27 1.80 -9.94
N GLU A 142 -5.85 2.64 -10.89
CA GLU A 142 -4.54 2.52 -11.57
C GLU A 142 -3.37 2.64 -10.58
N VAL A 143 -3.46 3.58 -9.63
CA VAL A 143 -2.46 3.73 -8.57
C VAL A 143 -2.39 2.47 -7.70
N ALA A 144 -3.53 1.89 -7.33
CA ALA A 144 -3.58 0.67 -6.53
C ALA A 144 -2.99 -0.53 -7.28
N LYS A 145 -3.33 -0.71 -8.56
CA LYS A 145 -2.79 -1.80 -9.39
C LYS A 145 -1.29 -1.69 -9.56
N PHE A 146 -0.75 -0.50 -9.85
CA PHE A 146 0.69 -0.31 -9.95
C PHE A 146 1.40 -0.74 -8.66
N LEU A 147 0.85 -0.36 -7.49
CA LEU A 147 1.42 -0.79 -6.21
C LEU A 147 1.36 -2.31 -6.03
N LEU A 148 0.26 -2.97 -6.42
CA LEU A 148 0.17 -4.43 -6.40
C LEU A 148 1.19 -5.10 -7.33
N GLU A 149 1.39 -4.58 -8.53
CA GLU A 149 2.37 -5.08 -9.48
C GLU A 149 3.81 -4.91 -8.95
N VAL A 150 4.10 -3.78 -8.30
CA VAL A 150 5.39 -3.54 -7.63
C VAL A 150 5.62 -4.55 -6.50
N GLU A 151 4.58 -4.91 -5.75
CA GLU A 151 4.61 -5.99 -4.74
C GLU A 151 4.77 -7.39 -5.36
N GLY A 152 4.78 -7.51 -6.70
CA GLY A 152 4.89 -8.80 -7.40
C GLY A 152 3.57 -9.56 -7.48
N VAL A 153 2.43 -8.91 -7.26
CA VAL A 153 1.11 -9.48 -7.53
C VAL A 153 0.84 -9.33 -9.03
N ASP A 154 0.77 -10.45 -9.74
CA ASP A 154 0.34 -10.51 -11.14
C ASP A 154 -1.18 -10.72 -11.17
N LEU A 155 -1.92 -9.73 -11.63
CA LEU A 155 -3.37 -9.82 -11.81
C LEU A 155 -3.64 -10.23 -13.26
N ALA A 156 -4.40 -11.30 -13.45
CA ALA A 156 -4.87 -11.62 -14.79
C ALA A 156 -5.73 -10.48 -15.32
N PHE A 157 -5.59 -10.16 -16.61
CA PHE A 157 -6.33 -9.06 -17.25
C PHE A 157 -7.86 -9.14 -16.99
N ASP A 158 -8.44 -10.34 -17.05
CA ASP A 158 -9.87 -10.54 -16.78
C ASP A 158 -10.24 -10.23 -15.33
N ASP A 159 -9.37 -10.57 -14.36
CA ASP A 159 -9.58 -10.25 -12.95
C ASP A 159 -9.44 -8.75 -12.69
N GLU A 160 -8.50 -8.11 -13.38
CA GLU A 160 -8.28 -6.66 -13.35
C GLU A 160 -9.53 -5.91 -13.82
N LEU A 161 -10.03 -6.23 -15.02
CA LEU A 161 -11.23 -5.62 -15.59
C LEU A 161 -12.46 -5.86 -14.70
N ALA A 162 -12.62 -7.08 -14.20
CA ALA A 162 -13.73 -7.41 -13.32
C ALA A 162 -13.68 -6.66 -11.99
N ALA A 163 -12.49 -6.33 -11.48
CA ALA A 163 -12.33 -5.51 -10.29
C ALA A 163 -12.71 -4.04 -10.56
N GLU A 164 -12.28 -3.48 -11.69
CA GLU A 164 -12.64 -2.12 -12.11
C GLU A 164 -14.14 -1.92 -12.28
N GLU A 165 -14.81 -2.85 -12.96
CA GLU A 165 -16.26 -2.78 -13.17
C GLU A 165 -17.02 -2.81 -11.83
N ARG A 166 -16.59 -3.67 -10.91
CA ARG A 166 -17.17 -3.75 -9.56
C ARG A 166 -16.99 -2.46 -8.77
N ILE A 167 -15.77 -1.92 -8.76
CA ILE A 167 -15.46 -0.66 -8.07
C ILE A 167 -16.29 0.49 -8.66
N SER A 168 -16.33 0.61 -9.98
CA SER A 168 -17.08 1.65 -10.69
C SER A 168 -18.58 1.55 -10.40
N SER A 169 -19.15 0.33 -10.41
CA SER A 169 -20.55 0.11 -10.07
C SER A 169 -20.88 0.56 -8.64
N THR A 170 -20.06 0.16 -7.66
CA THR A 170 -20.27 0.56 -6.26
C THR A 170 -20.19 2.08 -6.08
N MET A 171 -19.34 2.78 -6.83
CA MET A 171 -19.21 4.23 -6.71
C MET A 171 -20.40 4.98 -7.31
N ARG A 172 -20.97 4.47 -8.40
CA ARG A 172 -22.25 4.97 -8.94
C ARG A 172 -23.38 4.82 -7.92
N GLU A 173 -23.40 3.73 -7.16
CA GLU A 173 -24.34 3.54 -6.05
C GLU A 173 -24.12 4.59 -4.95
N VAL A 174 -22.86 4.79 -4.50
CA VAL A 174 -22.52 5.81 -3.49
C VAL A 174 -22.97 7.20 -3.93
N ARG A 175 -22.74 7.58 -5.20
CA ARG A 175 -23.21 8.84 -5.78
C ARG A 175 -24.74 8.93 -5.72
N THR A 176 -25.44 7.89 -6.16
CA THR A 176 -26.91 7.85 -6.17
C THR A 176 -27.48 8.04 -4.76
N GLN A 177 -26.92 7.35 -3.77
CA GLN A 177 -27.35 7.50 -2.37
C GLN A 177 -26.99 8.87 -1.79
N SER A 178 -25.82 9.41 -2.14
CA SER A 178 -25.38 10.73 -1.71
C SER A 178 -26.22 11.86 -2.31
N ALA A 179 -26.72 11.67 -3.53
CA ALA A 179 -27.69 12.56 -4.14
C ALA A 179 -29.02 12.48 -3.38
N ALA A 180 -29.57 11.29 -3.12
CA ALA A 180 -30.83 11.14 -2.38
C ALA A 180 -30.84 11.91 -1.04
N LEU A 181 -29.75 11.81 -0.27
CA LEU A 181 -29.58 12.54 1.00
C LEU A 181 -29.66 14.07 0.89
N ARG A 182 -29.35 14.65 -0.28
CA ARG A 182 -29.40 16.10 -0.53
C ARG A 182 -30.73 16.55 -1.12
N HIS A 183 -31.36 15.70 -1.93
CA HIS A 183 -32.60 16.03 -2.62
C HIS A 183 -33.85 15.91 -1.75
N ASP A 184 -33.75 15.25 -0.59
CA ASP A 184 -34.85 15.19 0.39
C ASP A 184 -35.17 16.55 1.06
N ASP A 185 -34.31 17.57 0.93
CA ASP A 185 -34.48 18.88 1.60
C ASP A 185 -33.93 20.09 0.80
N LEU A 186 -34.13 20.16 -0.52
CA LEU A 186 -33.76 21.36 -1.31
C LEU A 186 -34.74 22.51 -1.09
N THR A 187 -34.67 23.12 0.09
CA THR A 187 -35.34 24.39 0.39
C THR A 187 -34.35 25.52 0.15
N CYS A 188 -34.68 26.46 -0.74
CA CYS A 188 -33.84 27.63 -1.00
C CYS A 188 -33.59 28.41 0.30
N PRO A 189 -32.35 28.59 0.77
CA PRO A 189 -32.07 29.34 2.01
C PRO A 189 -32.39 30.84 1.88
N HIS A 190 -32.57 31.34 0.66
CA HIS A 190 -32.88 32.75 0.39
C HIS A 190 -34.39 33.04 0.29
N CYS A 191 -35.21 32.10 -0.20
CA CYS A 191 -36.65 32.33 -0.39
C CYS A 191 -37.58 31.25 0.15
N GLY A 192 -37.06 30.14 0.66
CA GLY A 192 -37.88 29.05 1.23
C GLY A 192 -38.58 28.17 0.20
N GLU A 193 -38.36 28.39 -1.09
CA GLU A 193 -38.96 27.57 -2.17
C GLU A 193 -38.35 26.16 -2.14
N ARG A 194 -39.20 25.14 -2.21
CA ARG A 194 -38.75 23.74 -2.37
C ARG A 194 -38.64 23.43 -3.85
N PHE A 195 -37.49 22.91 -4.28
CA PHE A 195 -37.31 22.46 -5.66
C PHE A 195 -37.54 20.96 -5.75
N GLU A 196 -38.33 20.52 -6.73
CA GLU A 196 -38.31 19.12 -7.14
C GLU A 196 -37.07 18.89 -8.02
N PRO A 197 -36.35 17.77 -7.86
CA PRO A 197 -35.22 17.46 -8.72
C PRO A 197 -35.72 17.35 -10.16
N GLY A 198 -35.26 18.27 -11.02
CA GLY A 198 -35.61 18.24 -12.44
C GLY A 198 -35.13 16.93 -13.06
N GLU A 199 -36.08 16.18 -13.62
CA GLU A 199 -35.78 15.26 -14.71
C GLU A 199 -34.99 16.05 -15.75
N THR A 200 -33.74 15.63 -16.02
CA THR A 200 -32.98 16.13 -17.15
C THR A 200 -33.78 15.87 -18.41
N THR A 201 -34.57 16.86 -18.83
CA THR A 201 -35.23 16.87 -20.13
C THR A 201 -34.15 17.26 -21.13
N ASP A 202 -33.46 16.25 -21.63
CA ASP A 202 -32.71 16.32 -22.87
C ASP A 202 -33.72 16.47 -24.02
N GLU A 203 -34.28 17.67 -24.19
CA GLU A 203 -34.96 18.04 -25.43
C GLU A 203 -33.94 18.77 -26.32
N ALA A 204 -33.25 17.94 -27.10
CA ALA A 204 -32.49 18.36 -28.26
C ALA A 204 -33.39 19.16 -29.22
N SER A 205 -33.01 20.41 -29.43
CA SER A 205 -32.98 21.17 -30.69
C SER A 205 -33.97 20.77 -31.80
N ASP A 206 -34.81 21.72 -32.19
CA ASP A 206 -35.36 21.86 -33.56
C ASP A 206 -34.77 23.14 -34.18
#